data_AF-A0A257JKZ8-F1
#
_entry.id   AF-A0A257JKZ8-F1
#
_cell.length_a   1.000
_cell.length_b   1.000
_cell.length_c   1.000
_cell.angle_alpha   90.00
_cell.angle_beta   90.00
_cell.angle_gamma   90.00
#
_symmetry.space_group_name_H-M   'P 1'
#
loop_
_entity.id
_entity.type
_entity.pdbx_description
1 polymer ?
#
loop_
_entity_poly.entity_id
_entity_poly.type
_entity_poly.pdbx_seq_one_letter_code
_entity_poly.pdbx_strand_id
1 'polypeptide(L)'
;PALEPADWDSLQQALDQTLHALRPDTGWLARLTAVRQGVLRLADARPDAALLHLVWTAGHDPLHYSSRHGLLCALVAREAASGLDWPVALQGSLVMAALTMNAAMHGLQDELALAPASVTPAVRQHIATHAEQAAHWLVAAGVADSTWIEVVRLHHDDSQAHRPLGQLDPVQRAARLLHRVDMFIAMLSCREGRAPMSPVQAARKCCLGADGTPDEVGAALLQAVGLYPPGSCVRLASGEAGVVVGRGPRANLPRVAVVQGADGAPLPQPVLRQPHDRRFQVRGPLASHQLQVVPPLSALLALA
;
A
#
# COMPACT_ATOMS: atom_id res chain seq x y z
N PRO A 1 4.38 4.98 22.61
CA PRO A 1 3.33 3.95 22.82
C PRO A 1 3.52 2.81 21.82
N ALA A 2 3.24 1.56 22.21
CA ALA A 2 3.15 0.48 21.23
C ALA A 2 2.03 0.82 20.23
N LEU A 3 2.26 0.52 18.96
CA LEU A 3 1.27 0.72 17.91
C LEU A 3 0.29 -0.44 18.02
N GLU A 4 -0.92 -0.18 18.51
CA GLU A 4 -1.93 -1.22 18.69
C GLU A 4 -2.67 -1.43 17.36
N PRO A 5 -2.97 -2.68 16.94
CA PRO A 5 -3.77 -2.94 15.74
C PRO A 5 -5.07 -2.12 15.68
N ALA A 6 -5.69 -1.89 16.84
CA ALA A 6 -6.91 -1.09 17.00
C ALA A 6 -6.77 0.36 16.50
N ASP A 7 -5.58 0.94 16.52
CA ASP A 7 -5.35 2.30 16.01
C ASP A 7 -5.55 2.37 14.49
N TRP A 8 -5.06 1.36 13.76
CA TRP A 8 -5.23 1.28 12.30
C TRP A 8 -6.65 0.91 11.91
N ASP A 9 -7.29 -0.02 12.63
CA ASP A 9 -8.70 -0.37 12.40
C ASP A 9 -9.60 0.86 12.59
N SER A 10 -9.31 1.69 13.60
CA SER A 10 -10.02 2.95 13.83
C SER A 10 -9.84 3.95 12.68
N LEU A 11 -8.62 4.07 12.13
CA LEU A 11 -8.38 4.91 10.95
C LEU A 11 -9.08 4.38 9.71
N GLN A 12 -9.12 3.05 9.52
CA GLN A 12 -9.81 2.42 8.41
C GLN A 12 -11.31 2.69 8.47
N GLN A 13 -11.91 2.50 9.64
CA GLN A 13 -13.33 2.80 9.87
C GLN A 13 -13.63 4.28 9.68
N ALA A 14 -12.76 5.18 10.19
CA ALA A 14 -12.92 6.61 10.02
C ALA A 14 -12.81 7.04 8.55
N LEU A 15 -11.90 6.45 7.77
CA LEU A 15 -11.79 6.70 6.33
C LEU A 15 -13.05 6.20 5.60
N ASP A 16 -13.50 4.99 5.91
CA ASP A 16 -14.69 4.39 5.31
C ASP A 16 -15.93 5.29 5.48
N GLN A 17 -16.20 5.72 6.72
CA GLN A 17 -17.28 6.64 7.04
C GLN A 17 -17.12 7.99 6.35
N THR A 18 -15.88 8.46 6.19
CA THR A 18 -15.58 9.73 5.54
C THR A 18 -15.88 9.68 4.05
N LEU A 19 -15.49 8.60 3.36
CA LEU A 19 -15.72 8.42 1.92
C LEU A 19 -17.20 8.23 1.59
N HIS A 20 -17.98 7.56 2.43
CA HIS A 20 -19.44 7.46 2.29
C HIS A 20 -20.17 8.82 2.45
N ALA A 21 -19.57 9.77 3.16
CA ALA A 21 -20.17 11.07 3.52
C ALA A 21 -19.51 12.26 2.81
N LEU A 22 -18.88 12.05 1.65
CA LEU A 22 -18.15 13.05 0.88
C LEU A 22 -19.12 14.05 0.21
N ARG A 23 -19.58 15.03 0.99
CA ARG A 23 -20.51 16.11 0.58
C ARG A 23 -20.17 17.39 1.35
N PRO A 24 -20.50 18.59 0.81
CA PRO A 24 -20.35 19.83 1.57
C PRO A 24 -21.04 19.77 2.93
N ASP A 25 -20.53 20.53 3.90
CA ASP A 25 -21.13 20.76 5.22
C ASP A 25 -21.32 19.53 6.14
N THR A 26 -20.82 18.35 5.75
CA THR A 26 -20.85 17.14 6.59
C THR A 26 -19.66 17.01 7.55
N GLY A 27 -18.72 17.97 7.51
CA GLY A 27 -17.46 17.90 8.26
C GLY A 27 -16.47 16.83 7.74
N TRP A 28 -16.70 16.26 6.55
CA TRP A 28 -15.87 15.18 5.99
C TRP A 28 -14.39 15.58 5.86
N LEU A 29 -14.09 16.83 5.46
CA LEU A 29 -12.71 17.29 5.28
C LEU A 29 -11.93 17.30 6.59
N ALA A 30 -12.60 17.67 7.71
CA ALA A 30 -12.00 17.61 9.03
C ALA A 30 -11.72 16.16 9.45
N ARG A 31 -12.65 15.23 9.20
CA ARG A 31 -12.44 13.80 9.45
C ARG A 31 -11.30 13.22 8.59
N LEU A 32 -11.25 13.55 7.30
CA LEU A 32 -10.18 13.11 6.40
C LEU A 32 -8.82 13.65 6.84
N THR A 33 -8.78 14.91 7.28
CA THR A 33 -7.55 15.53 7.83
C THR A 33 -7.11 14.81 9.10
N ALA A 34 -8.04 14.42 9.98
CA ALA A 34 -7.73 13.64 11.16
C ALA A 34 -7.22 12.23 10.81
N VAL A 35 -7.80 11.58 9.79
CA VAL A 35 -7.31 10.30 9.26
C VAL A 35 -5.87 10.46 8.77
N ARG A 36 -5.60 11.46 7.91
CA ARG A 36 -4.24 11.76 7.44
C ARG A 36 -3.27 11.96 8.61
N GLN A 37 -3.63 12.78 9.60
CA GLN A 37 -2.78 13.01 10.77
C GLN A 37 -2.51 11.72 11.55
N GLY A 38 -3.52 10.86 11.69
CA GLY A 38 -3.39 9.53 12.27
C GLY A 38 -2.37 8.66 11.52
N VAL A 39 -2.54 8.53 10.20
CA VAL A 39 -1.62 7.77 9.33
C VAL A 39 -0.18 8.27 9.51
N LEU A 40 0.02 9.59 9.43
CA LEU A 40 1.35 10.19 9.57
C LEU A 40 1.96 9.91 10.94
N ARG A 41 1.22 10.12 12.04
CA ARG A 41 1.73 9.83 13.40
C ARG A 41 2.12 8.37 13.58
N LEU A 42 1.27 7.44 13.14
CA LEU A 42 1.52 6.01 13.32
C LEU A 42 2.75 5.57 12.51
N ALA A 43 2.86 6.05 11.28
CA ALA A 43 3.98 5.76 10.40
C ALA A 43 5.29 6.43 10.86
N ASP A 44 5.25 7.63 11.45
CA ASP A 44 6.45 8.28 12.02
C ASP A 44 6.92 7.56 13.29
N ALA A 45 6.00 7.02 14.10
CA ALA A 45 6.34 6.29 15.30
C ALA A 45 7.01 4.95 15.01
N ARG A 46 6.46 4.15 14.08
CA ARG A 46 6.96 2.82 13.73
C ARG A 46 6.66 2.50 12.25
N PRO A 47 7.47 2.96 11.29
CA PRO A 47 7.14 2.87 9.87
C PRO A 47 7.09 1.43 9.35
N ASP A 48 7.98 0.57 9.82
CA ASP A 48 7.98 -0.85 9.44
C ASP A 48 6.78 -1.60 10.03
N ALA A 49 6.34 -1.24 11.24
CA ALA A 49 5.13 -1.79 11.84
C ALA A 49 3.86 -1.32 11.11
N ALA A 50 3.83 -0.06 10.64
CA ALA A 50 2.75 0.48 9.82
C ALA A 50 2.62 -0.27 8.49
N LEU A 51 3.74 -0.46 7.78
CA LEU A 51 3.79 -1.27 6.56
C LEU A 51 3.36 -2.71 6.83
N LEU A 52 3.89 -3.33 7.89
CA LEU A 52 3.56 -4.70 8.29
C LEU A 52 2.05 -4.83 8.51
N HIS A 53 1.44 -3.95 9.30
CA HIS A 53 0.01 -4.01 9.57
C HIS A 53 -0.81 -3.93 8.27
N LEU A 54 -0.61 -2.90 7.45
CA LEU A 54 -1.45 -2.63 6.29
C LEU A 54 -1.22 -3.62 5.14
N VAL A 55 0.04 -4.02 4.86
CA VAL A 55 0.34 -5.02 3.83
C VAL A 55 -0.19 -6.39 4.25
N TRP A 56 -0.04 -6.74 5.54
CA TRP A 56 -0.56 -7.99 6.06
C TRP A 56 -2.07 -8.07 5.94
N THR A 57 -2.81 -7.08 6.44
CA THR A 57 -4.28 -7.08 6.37
C THR A 57 -4.77 -7.01 4.93
N ALA A 58 -4.11 -6.24 4.05
CA ALA A 58 -4.47 -6.17 2.64
C ALA A 58 -4.35 -7.53 1.93
N GLY A 59 -3.35 -8.33 2.29
CA GLY A 59 -3.15 -9.65 1.69
C GLY A 59 -4.02 -10.78 2.26
N HIS A 60 -4.76 -10.55 3.35
CA HIS A 60 -5.48 -11.60 4.09
C HIS A 60 -6.97 -11.33 4.31
N ASP A 61 -7.42 -10.08 4.24
CA ASP A 61 -8.82 -9.70 4.46
C ASP A 61 -9.36 -8.91 3.26
N PRO A 62 -10.38 -9.43 2.54
CA PRO A 62 -11.01 -8.71 1.44
C PRO A 62 -12.10 -7.71 1.90
N LEU A 63 -12.50 -7.70 3.19
CA LEU A 63 -13.50 -6.75 3.70
C LEU A 63 -12.91 -5.35 3.82
N HIS A 64 -13.74 -4.32 3.58
CA HIS A 64 -13.32 -2.90 3.62
C HIS A 64 -12.05 -2.63 2.78
N TYR A 65 -11.96 -3.33 1.64
CA TYR A 65 -10.84 -3.28 0.71
C TYR A 65 -10.51 -1.84 0.32
N SER A 66 -11.51 -1.05 -0.01
CA SER A 66 -11.42 0.33 -0.50
C SER A 66 -10.67 1.25 0.47
N SER A 67 -11.11 1.31 1.73
CA SER A 67 -10.50 2.11 2.80
C SER A 67 -9.09 1.64 3.13
N ARG A 68 -8.88 0.31 3.23
CA ARG A 68 -7.55 -0.25 3.49
C ARG A 68 -6.58 0.09 2.37
N HIS A 69 -7.03 -0.04 1.12
CA HIS A 69 -6.28 0.29 -0.07
C HIS A 69 -5.90 1.77 -0.08
N GLY A 70 -6.84 2.67 0.24
CA GLY A 70 -6.57 4.11 0.38
C GLY A 70 -5.53 4.44 1.45
N LEU A 71 -5.64 3.84 2.65
CA LEU A 71 -4.66 4.02 3.73
C LEU A 71 -3.27 3.53 3.34
N LEU A 72 -3.17 2.34 2.73
CA LEU A 72 -1.89 1.77 2.32
C LEU A 72 -1.28 2.56 1.16
N CYS A 73 -2.09 3.03 0.20
CA CYS A 73 -1.61 3.93 -0.85
C CYS A 73 -1.08 5.24 -0.25
N ALA A 74 -1.79 5.84 0.71
CA ALA A 74 -1.35 7.06 1.38
C ALA A 74 -0.03 6.88 2.13
N LEU A 75 0.14 5.76 2.85
CA LEU A 75 1.38 5.43 3.53
C LEU A 75 2.54 5.27 2.54
N VAL A 76 2.36 4.46 1.51
CA VAL A 76 3.44 4.16 0.55
C VAL A 76 3.79 5.37 -0.32
N ALA A 77 2.79 6.14 -0.75
CA ALA A 77 3.00 7.38 -1.49
C ALA A 77 3.80 8.40 -0.66
N ARG A 78 3.51 8.53 0.65
CA ARG A 78 4.31 9.35 1.57
C ARG A 78 5.75 8.88 1.65
N GLU A 79 5.97 7.59 1.94
CA GLU A 79 7.33 7.03 2.07
C GLU A 79 8.16 7.24 0.80
N ALA A 80 7.56 7.01 -0.37
CA ALA A 80 8.23 7.20 -1.65
C ALA A 80 8.51 8.67 -1.95
N ALA A 81 7.57 9.58 -1.69
CA ALA A 81 7.76 11.01 -1.92
C ALA A 81 8.80 11.62 -0.97
N SER A 82 8.91 11.11 0.25
CA SER A 82 9.97 11.49 1.21
C SER A 82 11.36 11.17 0.66
N GLY A 83 11.53 9.99 0.02
CA GLY A 83 12.79 9.62 -0.62
C GLY A 83 13.13 10.40 -1.90
N LEU A 84 12.19 11.18 -2.43
CA LEU A 84 12.36 12.02 -3.63
C LEU A 84 12.57 13.51 -3.28
N ASP A 85 12.67 13.86 -2.00
CA ASP A 85 12.87 15.23 -1.50
C ASP A 85 11.86 16.26 -2.05
N TRP A 86 10.60 15.83 -2.25
CA TRP A 86 9.55 16.72 -2.74
C TRP A 86 9.10 17.75 -1.69
N PRO A 87 8.59 18.92 -2.08
CA PRO A 87 8.07 19.91 -1.14
C PRO A 87 6.97 19.34 -0.23
N VAL A 88 6.99 19.70 1.06
CA VAL A 88 6.02 19.22 2.07
C VAL A 88 4.56 19.47 1.64
N ALA A 89 4.29 20.59 0.96
CA ALA A 89 2.97 20.89 0.41
C ALA A 89 2.52 19.83 -0.62
N LEU A 90 3.39 19.48 -1.58
CA LEU A 90 3.11 18.46 -2.59
C LEU A 90 2.91 17.08 -1.96
N GLN A 91 3.76 16.71 -0.99
CA GLN A 91 3.59 15.46 -0.24
C GLN A 91 2.24 15.44 0.48
N GLY A 92 1.83 16.56 1.07
CA GLY A 92 0.52 16.72 1.71
C GLY A 92 -0.64 16.50 0.76
N SER A 93 -0.62 17.14 -0.42
CA SER A 93 -1.65 16.97 -1.45
C SER A 93 -1.66 15.54 -2.01
N LEU A 94 -0.50 14.91 -2.20
CA LEU A 94 -0.38 13.51 -2.64
C LEU A 94 -1.01 12.54 -1.65
N VAL A 95 -0.77 12.71 -0.34
CA VAL A 95 -1.38 11.87 0.70
C VAL A 95 -2.90 12.01 0.71
N MET A 96 -3.42 13.24 0.58
CA MET A 96 -4.86 13.47 0.47
C MET A 96 -5.43 12.83 -0.80
N ALA A 97 -4.72 12.95 -1.93
CA ALA A 97 -5.10 12.32 -3.19
C ALA A 97 -5.19 10.80 -3.05
N ALA A 98 -4.19 10.16 -2.45
CA ALA A 98 -4.18 8.72 -2.23
C ALA A 98 -5.36 8.22 -1.38
N LEU A 99 -5.77 8.99 -0.36
CA LEU A 99 -6.91 8.65 0.48
C LEU A 99 -8.26 8.77 -0.26
N THR A 100 -8.35 9.55 -1.33
CA THR A 100 -9.62 9.87 -2.00
C THR A 100 -9.69 9.52 -3.48
N MET A 101 -8.61 9.03 -4.09
CA MET A 101 -8.54 8.82 -5.55
C MET A 101 -9.64 7.89 -6.07
N ASN A 102 -10.05 6.93 -5.25
CA ASN A 102 -11.09 5.95 -5.57
C ASN A 102 -12.46 6.30 -4.98
N ALA A 103 -12.66 7.49 -4.43
CA ALA A 103 -13.90 7.85 -3.74
C ALA A 103 -15.17 7.62 -4.59
N ALA A 104 -15.09 7.92 -5.89
CA ALA A 104 -16.19 7.71 -6.84
C ALA A 104 -16.58 6.25 -7.06
N MET A 105 -15.71 5.30 -6.74
CA MET A 105 -15.94 3.87 -6.89
C MET A 105 -15.75 3.09 -5.58
N HIS A 106 -15.75 3.76 -4.43
CA HIS A 106 -15.48 3.18 -3.11
C HIS A 106 -16.30 1.91 -2.84
N GLY A 107 -17.64 2.03 -2.86
CA GLY A 107 -18.54 0.90 -2.61
C GLY A 107 -18.43 -0.19 -3.68
N LEU A 108 -18.28 0.20 -4.95
CA LEU A 108 -18.05 -0.74 -6.05
C LEU A 108 -16.75 -1.54 -5.86
N GLN A 109 -15.71 -0.91 -5.32
CA GLN A 109 -14.42 -1.54 -5.08
C GLN A 109 -14.53 -2.63 -4.01
N ASP A 110 -15.31 -2.40 -2.95
CA ASP A 110 -15.61 -3.40 -1.92
C ASP A 110 -16.47 -4.54 -2.46
N GLU A 111 -17.50 -4.24 -3.24
CA GLU A 111 -18.32 -5.26 -3.91
C GLU A 111 -17.47 -6.16 -4.82
N LEU A 112 -16.58 -5.57 -5.63
CA LEU A 112 -15.70 -6.32 -6.53
C LEU A 112 -14.61 -7.10 -5.79
N ALA A 113 -14.22 -6.67 -4.59
CA ALA A 113 -13.30 -7.42 -3.74
C ALA A 113 -13.93 -8.72 -3.23
N LEU A 114 -15.26 -8.74 -3.01
CA LEU A 114 -15.99 -9.91 -2.51
C LEU A 114 -16.65 -10.75 -3.63
N ALA A 115 -16.98 -10.15 -4.77
CA ALA A 115 -17.72 -10.82 -5.84
C ALA A 115 -17.18 -10.43 -7.25
N PRO A 116 -16.00 -10.94 -7.65
CA PRO A 116 -15.33 -10.53 -8.89
C PRO A 116 -16.03 -10.99 -10.19
N ALA A 117 -17.01 -11.90 -10.13
CA ALA A 117 -17.73 -12.39 -11.31
C ALA A 117 -18.69 -11.37 -11.95
N SER A 118 -18.82 -10.17 -11.38
CA SER A 118 -19.84 -9.17 -11.70
C SER A 118 -19.39 -8.07 -12.69
N VAL A 119 -18.24 -8.22 -13.36
CA VAL A 119 -17.69 -7.15 -14.23
C VAL A 119 -18.45 -7.05 -15.56
N THR A 120 -19.57 -6.35 -15.55
CA THR A 120 -20.37 -5.96 -16.71
C THR A 120 -19.72 -4.79 -17.47
N PRO A 121 -20.15 -4.47 -18.71
CA PRO A 121 -19.71 -3.26 -19.41
C PRO A 121 -19.94 -1.97 -18.61
N ALA A 122 -21.05 -1.86 -17.87
CA ALA A 122 -21.35 -0.71 -17.02
C ALA A 122 -20.34 -0.58 -15.86
N VAL A 123 -20.01 -1.70 -15.20
CA VAL A 123 -18.97 -1.75 -14.17
C VAL A 123 -17.60 -1.37 -14.75
N ARG A 124 -17.25 -1.86 -15.94
CA ARG A 124 -16.00 -1.45 -16.62
C ARG A 124 -15.96 0.05 -16.89
N GLN A 125 -17.07 0.62 -17.33
CA GLN A 125 -17.16 2.05 -17.57
C GLN A 125 -16.99 2.85 -16.28
N HIS A 126 -17.62 2.43 -15.17
CA HIS A 126 -17.44 3.07 -13.86
C HIS A 126 -15.97 3.03 -13.43
N ILE A 127 -15.32 1.87 -13.54
CA ILE A 127 -13.87 1.74 -13.27
C ILE A 127 -13.07 2.64 -14.21
N ALA A 128 -13.43 2.79 -15.48
CA ALA A 128 -12.68 3.63 -16.41
C ALA A 128 -12.81 5.13 -16.09
N THR A 129 -13.94 5.58 -15.53
CA THR A 129 -14.23 7.01 -15.30
C THR A 129 -14.09 7.44 -13.84
N HIS A 130 -13.74 6.55 -12.91
CA HIS A 130 -13.73 6.87 -11.47
C HIS A 130 -12.80 8.03 -11.11
N ALA A 131 -11.63 8.15 -11.74
CA ALA A 131 -10.66 9.21 -11.42
C ALA A 131 -11.24 10.60 -11.71
N GLU A 132 -11.82 10.78 -12.90
CA GLU A 132 -12.51 12.00 -13.31
C GLU A 132 -13.73 12.27 -12.43
N GLN A 133 -14.51 11.23 -12.10
CA GLN A 133 -15.69 11.37 -11.24
C GLN A 133 -15.32 11.75 -9.80
N ALA A 134 -14.22 11.20 -9.26
CA ALA A 134 -13.73 11.50 -7.92
C ALA A 134 -13.22 12.95 -7.84
N ALA A 135 -12.47 13.41 -8.84
CA ALA A 135 -12.06 14.82 -8.93
C ALA A 135 -13.27 15.77 -8.93
N HIS A 136 -14.31 15.46 -9.72
CA HIS A 136 -15.56 16.23 -9.71
C HIS A 136 -16.25 16.22 -8.33
N TRP A 137 -16.30 15.07 -7.65
CA TRP A 137 -16.88 14.99 -6.30
C TRP A 137 -16.11 15.82 -5.28
N LEU A 138 -14.77 15.82 -5.35
CA LEU A 138 -13.94 16.62 -4.45
C LEU A 138 -14.17 18.12 -4.63
N VAL A 139 -14.25 18.59 -5.87
CA VAL A 139 -14.63 19.99 -6.17
C VAL A 139 -16.01 20.31 -5.61
N ALA A 140 -17.00 19.47 -5.92
CA ALA A 140 -18.37 19.65 -5.44
C ALA A 140 -18.49 19.60 -3.91
N ALA A 141 -17.57 18.90 -3.24
CA ALA A 141 -17.51 18.78 -1.78
C ALA A 141 -16.67 19.85 -1.08
N GLY A 142 -16.18 20.84 -1.83
CA GLY A 142 -15.52 22.04 -1.30
C GLY A 142 -14.00 21.93 -1.14
N VAL A 143 -13.33 20.99 -1.83
CA VAL A 143 -11.87 20.96 -1.86
C VAL A 143 -11.33 22.15 -2.65
N ALA A 144 -10.45 22.94 -2.03
CA ALA A 144 -9.81 24.10 -2.64
C ALA A 144 -8.38 23.82 -3.15
N ASP A 145 -7.76 22.70 -2.74
CA ASP A 145 -6.43 22.31 -3.17
C ASP A 145 -6.48 21.74 -4.60
N SER A 146 -6.12 22.57 -5.58
CA SER A 146 -6.10 22.18 -6.98
C SER A 146 -5.06 21.09 -7.29
N THR A 147 -3.96 21.02 -6.55
CA THR A 147 -2.94 19.97 -6.73
C THR A 147 -3.53 18.62 -6.32
N TRP A 148 -4.20 18.55 -5.17
CA TRP A 148 -4.88 17.32 -4.74
C TRP A 148 -5.92 16.85 -5.78
N ILE A 149 -6.83 17.74 -6.20
CA ILE A 149 -7.88 17.40 -7.18
C ILE A 149 -7.26 16.88 -8.48
N GLU A 150 -6.23 17.55 -8.98
CA GLU A 150 -5.61 17.22 -10.25
C GLU A 150 -4.78 15.92 -10.18
N VAL A 151 -4.11 15.64 -9.07
CA VAL A 151 -3.45 14.34 -8.85
C VAL A 151 -4.49 13.22 -8.87
N VAL A 152 -5.65 13.40 -8.23
CA VAL A 152 -6.76 12.42 -8.30
C VAL A 152 -7.25 12.24 -9.73
N ARG A 153 -7.40 13.32 -10.49
CA ARG A 153 -7.86 13.23 -11.88
C ARG A 153 -6.89 12.47 -12.78
N LEU A 154 -5.59 12.69 -12.59
CA LEU A 154 -4.53 12.16 -13.45
C LEU A 154 -3.92 10.82 -13.00
N HIS A 155 -4.37 10.22 -11.90
CA HIS A 155 -3.70 9.01 -11.36
C HIS A 155 -3.82 7.74 -12.24
N HIS A 156 -4.55 7.78 -13.35
CA HIS A 156 -4.53 6.75 -14.41
C HIS A 156 -3.98 7.26 -15.75
N ASP A 157 -3.53 8.51 -15.83
CA ASP A 157 -2.94 9.08 -17.05
C ASP A 157 -1.51 8.57 -17.24
N ASP A 158 -1.32 7.78 -18.31
CA ASP A 158 -0.04 7.20 -18.71
C ASP A 158 0.59 7.91 -19.93
N SER A 159 -0.03 9.00 -20.42
CA SER A 159 0.38 9.70 -21.65
C SER A 159 1.83 10.20 -21.61
N GLN A 160 2.32 10.53 -20.42
CA GLN A 160 3.69 11.02 -20.18
C GLN A 160 4.61 9.99 -19.53
N ALA A 161 4.22 8.70 -19.46
CA ALA A 161 4.99 7.66 -18.76
C ALA A 161 6.42 7.48 -19.29
N HIS A 162 6.66 7.78 -20.57
CA HIS A 162 7.96 7.69 -21.23
C HIS A 162 8.91 8.85 -20.91
N ARG A 163 8.42 9.96 -20.36
CA ARG A 163 9.26 11.11 -20.04
C ARG A 163 9.97 10.93 -18.70
N PRO A 164 11.22 11.40 -18.53
CA PRO A 164 11.89 11.41 -17.23
C PRO A 164 11.08 12.19 -16.18
N LEU A 165 11.10 11.73 -14.93
CA LEU A 165 10.27 12.30 -13.86
C LEU A 165 10.58 13.79 -13.64
N GLY A 166 11.87 14.16 -13.73
CA GLY A 166 12.33 15.54 -13.58
C GLY A 166 11.87 16.52 -14.67
N GLN A 167 11.28 16.04 -15.77
CA GLN A 167 10.74 16.88 -16.85
C GLN A 167 9.24 17.12 -16.76
N LEU A 168 8.56 16.39 -15.88
CA LEU A 168 7.14 16.58 -15.61
C LEU A 168 6.92 17.75 -14.67
N ASP A 169 5.76 18.38 -14.70
CA ASP A 169 5.38 19.33 -13.66
C ASP A 169 5.13 18.61 -12.32
N PRO A 170 5.06 19.34 -11.18
CA PRO A 170 4.88 18.71 -9.87
C PRO A 170 3.63 17.83 -9.74
N VAL A 171 2.53 18.20 -10.39
CA VAL A 171 1.27 17.47 -10.32
C VAL A 171 1.36 16.16 -11.10
N GLN A 172 1.91 16.21 -12.31
CA GLN A 172 2.17 15.03 -13.14
C GLN A 172 3.13 14.05 -12.46
N ARG A 173 4.17 14.56 -11.77
CA ARG A 173 5.07 13.71 -10.97
C ARG A 173 4.31 12.97 -9.87
N ALA A 174 3.48 13.68 -9.11
CA ALA A 174 2.68 13.11 -8.03
C ALA A 174 1.63 12.12 -8.55
N ALA A 175 0.96 12.42 -9.64
CA ALA A 175 0.01 11.51 -10.30
C ALA A 175 0.69 10.22 -10.79
N ARG A 176 1.87 10.31 -11.42
CA ARG A 176 2.64 9.13 -11.85
C ARG A 176 3.11 8.27 -10.68
N LEU A 177 3.55 8.89 -9.58
CA LEU A 177 3.89 8.15 -8.37
C LEU A 177 2.64 7.45 -7.81
N LEU A 178 1.53 8.17 -7.68
CA LEU A 178 0.28 7.61 -7.16
C LEU A 178 -0.25 6.46 -8.03
N HIS A 179 -0.19 6.58 -9.36
CA HIS A 179 -0.56 5.51 -10.28
C HIS A 179 0.20 4.21 -9.98
N ARG A 180 1.51 4.29 -9.81
CA ARG A 180 2.34 3.10 -9.55
C ARG A 180 2.16 2.55 -8.15
N VAL A 181 1.90 3.41 -7.17
CA VAL A 181 1.47 2.99 -5.83
C VAL A 181 0.15 2.22 -5.93
N ASP A 182 -0.88 2.79 -6.58
CA ASP A 182 -2.20 2.16 -6.74
C ASP A 182 -2.09 0.77 -7.36
N MET A 183 -1.38 0.64 -8.48
CA MET A 183 -1.13 -0.65 -9.12
C MET A 183 -0.40 -1.64 -8.22
N PHE A 184 0.66 -1.19 -7.53
CA PHE A 184 1.46 -2.04 -6.67
C PHE A 184 0.62 -2.58 -5.51
N ILE A 185 -0.14 -1.72 -4.84
CA ILE A 185 -1.02 -2.11 -3.73
C ILE A 185 -2.16 -3.00 -4.21
N ALA A 186 -2.80 -2.68 -5.34
CA ALA A 186 -3.86 -3.52 -5.89
C ALA A 186 -3.41 -4.96 -6.19
N MET A 187 -2.12 -5.16 -6.49
CA MET A 187 -1.52 -6.49 -6.69
C MET A 187 -1.19 -7.21 -5.38
N LEU A 188 -0.85 -6.48 -4.32
CA LEU A 188 -0.59 -7.05 -2.99
C LEU A 188 -1.87 -7.40 -2.22
N SER A 189 -2.99 -6.76 -2.57
CA SER A 189 -4.26 -6.97 -1.88
C SER A 189 -4.99 -8.22 -2.39
N CYS A 190 -5.52 -9.02 -1.47
CA CYS A 190 -6.37 -10.15 -1.79
C CYS A 190 -7.76 -9.71 -2.24
N ARG A 191 -8.43 -10.58 -3.00
CA ARG A 191 -9.87 -10.50 -3.28
C ARG A 191 -10.44 -11.92 -3.17
N GLU A 192 -11.74 -12.04 -2.95
CA GLU A 192 -12.43 -13.32 -2.92
C GLU A 192 -12.18 -14.07 -4.23
N GLY A 193 -11.74 -15.33 -4.14
CA GLY A 193 -11.37 -16.13 -5.31
C GLY A 193 -10.11 -15.69 -6.06
N ARG A 194 -9.38 -14.67 -5.60
CA ARG A 194 -8.11 -14.20 -6.22
C ARG A 194 -7.04 -13.89 -5.18
N ALA A 195 -6.10 -14.81 -5.05
CA ALA A 195 -4.92 -14.64 -4.19
C ALA A 195 -4.09 -13.40 -4.59
N PRO A 196 -3.45 -12.73 -3.63
CA PRO A 196 -2.55 -11.62 -3.91
C PRO A 196 -1.32 -12.09 -4.71
N MET A 197 -0.78 -11.20 -5.52
CA MET A 197 0.47 -11.43 -6.24
C MET A 197 1.64 -11.41 -5.28
N SER A 198 2.69 -12.19 -5.57
CA SER A 198 3.89 -12.09 -4.74
C SER A 198 4.51 -10.68 -4.85
N PRO A 199 5.07 -10.14 -3.75
CA PRO A 199 5.66 -8.80 -3.76
C PRO A 199 6.78 -8.63 -4.78
N VAL A 200 7.56 -9.69 -5.05
CA VAL A 200 8.60 -9.67 -6.09
C VAL A 200 8.01 -9.51 -7.48
N GLN A 201 6.89 -10.19 -7.78
CA GLN A 201 6.21 -10.04 -9.07
C GLN A 201 5.56 -8.65 -9.19
N ALA A 202 4.94 -8.16 -8.11
CA ALA A 202 4.38 -6.81 -8.06
C ALA A 202 5.47 -5.76 -8.28
N ALA A 203 6.62 -5.88 -7.61
CA ALA A 203 7.77 -5.00 -7.78
C ALA A 203 8.37 -5.10 -9.20
N ARG A 204 8.44 -6.29 -9.80
CA ARG A 204 8.88 -6.43 -11.20
C ARG A 204 7.98 -5.68 -12.16
N LYS A 205 6.66 -5.68 -11.93
CA LYS A 205 5.68 -5.00 -12.80
C LYS A 205 5.63 -3.49 -12.56
N CYS A 206 5.74 -3.06 -11.31
CA CYS A 206 5.53 -1.68 -10.92
C CYS A 206 6.80 -0.91 -10.65
N CYS A 207 7.97 -1.54 -10.47
CA CYS A 207 9.20 -0.86 -10.09
C CYS A 207 10.31 -0.98 -11.13
N LEU A 208 10.27 -1.97 -12.03
CA LEU A 208 11.37 -2.25 -12.95
C LEU A 208 10.96 -2.07 -14.42
N GLY A 209 11.86 -1.51 -15.22
CA GLY A 209 11.76 -1.45 -16.67
C GLY A 209 12.09 -2.78 -17.34
N ALA A 210 12.04 -2.81 -18.68
CA ALA A 210 12.30 -4.00 -19.48
C ALA A 210 13.74 -4.53 -19.35
N ASP A 211 14.69 -3.65 -19.03
CA ASP A 211 16.10 -3.96 -18.74
C ASP A 211 16.33 -4.43 -17.29
N GLY A 212 15.27 -4.48 -16.47
CA GLY A 212 15.33 -4.87 -15.07
C GLY A 212 15.84 -3.77 -14.15
N THR A 213 16.03 -2.54 -14.63
CA THR A 213 16.44 -1.40 -13.80
C THR A 213 15.23 -0.56 -13.40
N PRO A 214 15.19 -0.02 -12.17
CA PRO A 214 14.15 0.92 -11.79
C PRO A 214 14.42 2.31 -12.38
N ASP A 215 13.35 2.94 -12.88
CA ASP A 215 13.31 4.39 -13.08
C ASP A 215 13.14 5.11 -11.72
N GLU A 216 13.04 6.44 -11.72
CA GLU A 216 13.04 7.25 -10.50
C GLU A 216 11.88 6.89 -9.55
N VAL A 217 10.67 6.69 -10.08
CA VAL A 217 9.51 6.29 -9.27
C VAL A 217 9.65 4.85 -8.78
N GLY A 218 10.21 3.94 -9.59
CA GLY A 218 10.44 2.55 -9.19
C GLY A 218 11.47 2.43 -8.08
N ALA A 219 12.54 3.24 -8.16
CA ALA A 219 13.57 3.32 -7.14
C ALA A 219 12.99 3.87 -5.83
N ALA A 220 12.19 4.93 -5.90
CA ALA A 220 11.49 5.49 -4.73
C ALA A 220 10.55 4.48 -4.07
N LEU A 221 9.78 3.71 -4.85
CA LEU A 221 8.94 2.63 -4.32
C LEU A 221 9.76 1.52 -3.66
N LEU A 222 10.83 1.04 -4.30
CA LEU A 222 11.70 0.01 -3.72
C LEU A 222 12.40 0.49 -2.45
N GLN A 223 12.75 1.76 -2.36
CA GLN A 223 13.29 2.37 -1.14
C GLN A 223 12.21 2.49 -0.05
N ALA A 224 11.00 2.88 -0.43
CA ALA A 224 9.87 3.07 0.47
C ALA A 224 9.43 1.76 1.14
N VAL A 225 9.30 0.67 0.37
CA VAL A 225 8.71 -0.59 0.88
C VAL A 225 9.69 -1.77 0.91
N GLY A 226 10.79 -1.72 0.15
CA GLY A 226 11.65 -2.88 -0.08
C GLY A 226 11.13 -3.82 -1.17
N LEU A 227 11.97 -4.76 -1.60
CA LEU A 227 11.58 -5.80 -2.56
C LEU A 227 10.62 -6.83 -1.93
N TYR A 228 10.74 -7.01 -0.61
CA TYR A 228 9.83 -7.78 0.22
C TYR A 228 9.30 -6.86 1.31
N PRO A 229 8.15 -6.20 1.10
CA PRO A 229 7.54 -5.32 2.09
C PRO A 229 7.30 -6.02 3.42
N PRO A 230 7.42 -5.32 4.57
CA PRO A 230 6.90 -5.82 5.83
C PRO A 230 5.46 -6.34 5.67
N GLY A 231 5.18 -7.54 6.18
CA GLY A 231 3.96 -8.31 5.93
C GLY A 231 4.10 -9.41 4.86
N SER A 232 5.16 -9.39 4.07
CA SER A 232 5.41 -10.42 3.06
C SER A 232 5.85 -11.75 3.68
N CYS A 233 5.26 -12.85 3.21
CA CYS A 233 5.71 -14.19 3.54
C CYS A 233 6.88 -14.61 2.63
N VAL A 234 7.94 -15.18 3.21
CA VAL A 234 9.17 -15.53 2.49
C VAL A 234 9.75 -16.87 2.95
N ARG A 235 10.52 -17.49 2.06
CA ARG A 235 11.39 -18.62 2.40
C ARG A 235 12.84 -18.19 2.43
N LEU A 236 13.57 -18.61 3.46
CA LEU A 236 14.99 -18.31 3.62
C LEU A 236 15.87 -19.39 2.96
N ALA A 237 17.14 -19.07 2.73
CA ALA A 237 18.12 -20.01 2.18
C ALA A 237 18.31 -21.26 3.06
N SER A 238 18.12 -21.14 4.38
CA SER A 238 18.12 -22.24 5.35
C SER A 238 16.97 -23.23 5.16
N GLY A 239 15.94 -22.88 4.37
CA GLY A 239 14.70 -23.64 4.22
C GLY A 239 13.57 -23.17 5.14
N GLU A 240 13.89 -22.42 6.20
CA GLU A 240 12.92 -21.82 7.11
C GLU A 240 11.94 -20.89 6.39
N ALA A 241 10.73 -20.76 6.95
CA ALA A 241 9.70 -19.85 6.45
C ALA A 241 9.34 -18.79 7.50
N GLY A 242 9.10 -17.56 7.04
CA GLY A 242 8.87 -16.44 7.92
C GLY A 242 8.11 -15.30 7.27
N VAL A 243 7.85 -14.28 8.07
CA VAL A 243 7.21 -13.03 7.65
C VAL A 243 8.24 -11.91 7.78
N VAL A 244 8.31 -11.05 6.77
CA VAL A 244 9.10 -9.82 6.85
C VAL A 244 8.46 -8.91 7.88
N VAL A 245 9.22 -8.52 8.90
CA VAL A 245 8.75 -7.60 9.96
C VAL A 245 9.35 -6.22 9.83
N GLY A 246 10.37 -6.05 8.99
CA GLY A 246 10.96 -4.75 8.74
C GLY A 246 11.81 -4.69 7.48
N ARG A 247 12.00 -3.48 6.98
CA ARG A 247 12.95 -3.19 5.91
C ARG A 247 14.36 -3.43 6.46
N GLY A 248 15.31 -3.67 5.56
CA GLY A 248 16.71 -3.84 5.94
C GLY A 248 17.63 -2.89 5.19
N PRO A 249 18.96 -3.07 5.33
CA PRO A 249 19.95 -2.14 4.77
C PRO A 249 19.94 -2.10 3.23
N ARG A 250 19.32 -3.09 2.58
CA ARG A 250 19.09 -3.15 1.13
C ARG A 250 17.68 -3.66 0.88
N ALA A 251 17.07 -3.25 -0.24
CA ALA A 251 15.71 -3.65 -0.60
C ALA A 251 15.49 -5.17 -0.62
N ASN A 252 16.52 -5.97 -0.90
CA ASN A 252 16.46 -7.44 -0.95
C ASN A 252 16.96 -8.14 0.33
N LEU A 253 17.31 -7.40 1.39
CA LEU A 253 17.78 -7.95 2.68
C LEU A 253 16.87 -7.54 3.84
N PRO A 254 15.58 -7.91 3.82
CA PRO A 254 14.62 -7.55 4.86
C PRO A 254 14.90 -8.25 6.19
N ARG A 255 14.37 -7.71 7.29
CA ARG A 255 14.33 -8.38 8.60
C ARG A 255 13.17 -9.38 8.64
N VAL A 256 13.45 -10.65 8.92
CA VAL A 256 12.45 -11.72 8.85
C VAL A 256 12.26 -12.37 10.22
N ALA A 257 11.01 -12.44 10.68
CA ALA A 257 10.60 -13.28 11.80
C ALA A 257 10.22 -14.66 11.26
N VAL A 258 11.04 -15.67 11.57
CA VAL A 258 10.78 -17.06 11.20
C VAL A 258 9.68 -17.62 12.09
N VAL A 259 8.72 -18.30 11.47
CA VAL A 259 7.56 -18.91 12.14
C VAL A 259 7.53 -20.43 11.93
N GLN A 260 8.36 -20.94 11.01
CA GLN A 260 8.43 -22.35 10.65
C GLN A 260 9.88 -22.75 10.39
N GLY A 261 10.30 -23.87 10.99
CA GLY A 261 11.61 -24.48 10.79
C GLY A 261 11.84 -24.99 9.37
N ALA A 262 13.08 -25.35 9.06
CA ALA A 262 13.46 -25.90 7.75
C ALA A 262 12.83 -27.28 7.45
N ASP A 263 12.46 -28.01 8.50
CA ASP A 263 11.69 -29.25 8.48
C ASP A 263 10.19 -29.03 8.25
N GLY A 264 9.74 -27.77 8.22
CA GLY A 264 8.34 -27.42 8.11
C GLY A 264 7.59 -27.43 9.45
N ALA A 265 8.24 -27.69 10.59
CA ALA A 265 7.56 -27.63 11.88
C ALA A 265 7.31 -26.17 12.29
N PRO A 266 6.13 -25.83 12.82
CA PRO A 266 5.88 -24.49 13.34
C PRO A 266 6.74 -24.21 14.58
N LEU A 267 7.21 -22.98 14.70
CA LEU A 267 7.92 -22.54 15.90
C LEU A 267 6.92 -22.08 16.97
N PRO A 268 7.22 -22.30 18.27
CA PRO A 268 6.34 -21.88 19.36
C PRO A 268 6.20 -20.36 19.44
N GLN A 269 7.23 -19.62 19.03
CA GLN A 269 7.22 -18.17 18.92
C GLN A 269 8.03 -17.73 17.69
N PRO A 270 7.66 -16.60 17.05
CA PRO A 270 8.44 -16.08 15.93
C PRO A 270 9.85 -15.68 16.38
N VAL A 271 10.87 -16.05 15.59
CA VAL A 271 12.28 -15.76 15.89
C VAL A 271 12.88 -14.86 14.82
N LEU A 272 13.41 -13.71 15.21
CA LEU A 272 14.07 -12.79 14.29
C LEU A 272 15.39 -13.37 13.78
N ARG A 273 15.57 -13.42 12.46
CA ARG A 273 16.83 -13.78 11.82
C ARG A 273 17.58 -12.54 11.33
N GLN A 274 18.91 -12.63 11.37
CA GLN A 274 19.79 -11.55 10.96
C GLN A 274 19.97 -11.57 9.43
N PRO A 275 19.64 -10.47 8.71
CA PRO A 275 19.62 -10.46 7.25
C PRO A 275 21.00 -10.57 6.59
N HIS A 276 22.08 -10.31 7.33
CA HIS A 276 23.44 -10.39 6.82
C HIS A 276 24.02 -11.81 6.83
N ASP A 277 23.45 -12.73 7.61
CA ASP A 277 23.82 -14.15 7.55
C ASP A 277 23.26 -14.77 6.26
N ARG A 278 24.15 -15.29 5.41
CA ARG A 278 23.79 -15.89 4.11
C ARG A 278 22.78 -17.02 4.24
N ARG A 279 22.76 -17.74 5.37
CA ARG A 279 21.79 -18.81 5.63
C ARG A 279 20.37 -18.27 5.79
N PHE A 280 20.22 -17.03 6.24
CA PHE A 280 18.93 -16.42 6.53
C PHE A 280 18.54 -15.34 5.51
N GLN A 281 19.22 -15.29 4.36
CA GLN A 281 18.80 -14.43 3.25
C GLN A 281 17.54 -14.99 2.60
N VAL A 282 16.70 -14.09 2.11
CA VAL A 282 15.48 -14.46 1.40
C VAL A 282 15.84 -15.18 0.10
N ARG A 283 15.38 -16.43 -0.03
CA ARG A 283 15.48 -17.22 -1.25
C ARG A 283 14.37 -16.86 -2.23
N GLY A 284 13.18 -16.55 -1.72
CA GLY A 284 12.04 -16.19 -2.56
C GLY A 284 10.77 -15.91 -1.77
N PRO A 285 9.74 -15.35 -2.45
CA PRO A 285 8.44 -15.16 -1.84
C PRO A 285 7.78 -16.51 -1.54
N LEU A 286 6.90 -16.51 -0.55
CA LEU A 286 6.05 -17.63 -0.17
C LEU A 286 4.60 -17.14 -0.16
N ALA A 287 3.65 -17.92 -0.67
CA ALA A 287 2.24 -17.58 -0.51
C ALA A 287 1.80 -17.83 0.94
N SER A 288 0.94 -16.97 1.49
CA SER A 288 0.54 -17.05 2.91
C SER A 288 -0.08 -18.38 3.30
N HIS A 289 -0.91 -18.99 2.43
CA HIS A 289 -1.51 -20.31 2.65
C HIS A 289 -0.48 -21.46 2.73
N GLN A 290 0.77 -21.23 2.34
CA GLN A 290 1.85 -22.22 2.46
C GLN A 290 2.54 -22.16 3.83
N LEU A 291 2.25 -21.14 4.66
CA LEU A 291 2.60 -21.15 6.07
C LEU A 291 1.60 -22.03 6.82
N GLN A 292 2.08 -23.11 7.43
CA GLN A 292 1.21 -24.01 8.19
C GLN A 292 0.63 -23.36 9.44
N VAL A 293 1.39 -22.45 10.04
CA VAL A 293 0.96 -21.67 11.20
C VAL A 293 1.23 -20.21 10.90
N VAL A 294 0.17 -19.43 11.00
CA VAL A 294 0.19 -17.99 10.86
C VAL A 294 0.17 -17.42 12.28
N PRO A 295 1.25 -16.77 12.76
CA PRO A 295 1.24 -16.19 14.09
C PRO A 295 0.26 -15.01 14.15
N PRO A 296 -0.24 -14.64 15.34
CA PRO A 296 -1.07 -13.46 15.48
C PRO A 296 -0.27 -12.22 15.06
N LEU A 297 -0.93 -11.28 14.36
CA LEU A 297 -0.30 -10.05 13.87
C LEU A 297 0.38 -9.25 14.99
N SER A 298 -0.19 -9.26 16.20
CA SER A 298 0.41 -8.62 17.39
C SER A 298 1.79 -9.18 17.73
N ALA A 299 2.02 -10.49 17.58
CA ALA A 299 3.34 -11.09 17.81
C ALA A 299 4.37 -10.67 16.75
N LEU A 300 3.94 -10.48 15.50
CA LEU A 300 4.80 -9.96 14.44
C LEU A 300 5.12 -8.47 14.66
N LEU A 301 4.11 -7.67 15.03
CA LEU A 301 4.26 -6.25 15.33
C LEU A 301 5.18 -5.99 16.54
N ALA A 302 5.26 -6.91 17.49
CA ALA A 302 6.21 -6.83 18.59
C ALA A 302 7.68 -6.92 18.14
N LEU A 303 7.94 -7.50 16.96
CA LEU A 303 9.29 -7.68 16.40
C LEU A 303 9.66 -6.63 15.33
N ALA A 304 8.69 -5.82 14.89
CA ALA A 304 8.84 -4.82 13.83
C ALA A 304 9.67 -3.61 14.26
#